data_AF-A0A4R5PG74-F1
#
_entry.id   AF-A0A4R5PG74-F1
#
_cell.length_a   1.000
_cell.length_b   1.000
_cell.length_c   1.000
_cell.angle_alpha   90.00
_cell.angle_beta   90.00
_cell.angle_gamma   90.00
#
_symmetry.space_group_name_H-M   'P 1'
#
loop_
_entity.id
_entity.type
_entity.pdbx_description
1 polymer ?
#
loop_
_entity_poly.entity_id
_entity_poly.type
_entity_poly.pdbx_seq_one_letter_code
_entity_poly.pdbx_strand_id
1 'polypeptide(L)'
;MLHKYWAVVVAVVCVAVMAAGAALWVHRDSRRPVPGPAPRELADLSAAELSQFLPNAADVPEGWGAQQDAADPGISEILGGASRPSCSERPDQVAARAAVVSSRAHGPKVVDKSWYPEVSMALIRGNAGADLQERTRRWVADCDNITMHYRGTGLCQAALHPVLLPNLVVGTVTATRIKIVSTNGHCLRGGAEPDSSRTVGVAVIGGLTLVAQNDKLSDLGEPLMKLTLQRLQNYPALPAPSPDALTAGGPTFMALAPSLAQTSGNGRWFVDQWTSGADADTTAPPMATEPTKCEPFPFPGGYGLPIDQSLFSVIGSIHVLRYGTDPKNADLQGDTQAQYFREHPGSDVLTSVRSWAKRCQQYQIVSGQPCGSHPVVQVDELPAGKYRTDDAIGLRLDTANWCGDGTRRFAVVTLLRVRGVLLVTRSSESNSATDWLLSTAIDNLRKVR
;
A
#
# COMPACT_ATOMS: atom_id res chain seq x y z
N MET A 1 1.60 -84.34 6.07
CA MET A 1 2.81 -83.60 5.65
C MET A 1 2.64 -82.07 5.56
N LEU A 2 1.45 -81.48 5.82
CA LEU A 2 1.26 -80.02 5.77
C LEU A 2 1.55 -79.25 7.09
N HIS A 3 1.85 -79.92 8.20
CA HIS A 3 2.12 -79.23 9.49
C HIS A 3 3.61 -78.92 9.74
N LYS A 4 4.54 -79.48 8.96
CA LYS A 4 5.99 -79.23 9.15
C LYS A 4 6.50 -77.95 8.47
N TYR A 5 5.69 -77.31 7.62
CA TYR A 5 6.11 -76.11 6.89
C TYR A 5 5.49 -74.81 7.42
N TRP A 6 4.57 -74.88 8.37
CA TRP A 6 3.88 -73.70 8.90
C TRP A 6 4.80 -72.79 9.71
N ALA A 7 5.72 -73.35 10.50
CA ALA A 7 6.68 -72.55 11.27
C ALA A 7 7.68 -71.80 10.37
N VAL A 8 8.07 -72.41 9.24
CA VAL A 8 8.99 -71.79 8.28
C VAL A 8 8.28 -70.67 7.51
N VAL A 9 7.03 -70.87 7.12
CA VAL A 9 6.25 -69.84 6.41
C VAL A 9 5.98 -68.63 7.30
N VAL A 10 5.63 -68.83 8.58
CA VAL A 10 5.39 -67.72 9.52
C VAL A 10 6.69 -66.96 9.84
N ALA A 11 7.82 -67.65 9.97
CA ALA A 11 9.11 -67.01 10.17
C ALA A 11 9.54 -66.17 8.96
N VAL A 12 9.35 -66.68 7.73
CA VAL A 12 9.66 -65.94 6.50
C VAL A 12 8.75 -64.73 6.33
N VAL A 13 7.46 -64.84 6.66
CA VAL A 13 6.53 -63.70 6.60
C VAL A 13 6.88 -62.65 7.66
N CYS A 14 7.26 -63.04 8.88
CA CYS A 14 7.68 -62.07 9.91
C CYS A 14 8.99 -61.35 9.54
N VAL A 15 9.96 -62.06 8.95
CA VAL A 15 11.21 -61.43 8.48
C VAL A 15 10.94 -60.50 7.29
N ALA A 16 10.04 -60.88 6.37
CA ALA A 16 9.65 -60.03 5.24
C ALA A 16 8.89 -58.76 5.69
N VAL A 17 8.02 -58.86 6.69
CA VAL A 17 7.28 -57.72 7.25
C VAL A 17 8.21 -56.81 8.07
N MET A 18 9.17 -57.37 8.82
CA MET A 18 10.17 -56.56 9.53
C MET A 18 11.18 -55.91 8.58
N ALA A 19 11.57 -56.57 7.48
CA ALA A 19 12.41 -55.98 6.45
C ALA A 19 11.68 -54.87 5.67
N ALA A 20 10.39 -55.05 5.38
CA ALA A 20 9.56 -54.00 4.75
C ALA A 20 9.29 -52.83 5.71
N GLY A 21 9.07 -53.10 7.00
CA GLY A 21 8.92 -52.09 8.04
C GLY A 21 10.21 -51.28 8.25
N ALA A 22 11.37 -51.95 8.27
CA ALA A 22 12.68 -51.28 8.35
C ALA A 22 13.02 -50.51 7.07
N ALA A 23 12.68 -51.02 5.88
CA ALA A 23 12.88 -50.29 4.62
C ALA A 23 11.98 -49.06 4.51
N LEU A 24 10.74 -49.11 5.03
CA LEU A 24 9.83 -47.96 5.09
C LEU A 24 10.21 -46.95 6.18
N TRP A 25 10.89 -47.38 7.25
CA TRP A 25 11.40 -46.47 8.28
C TRP A 25 12.73 -45.81 7.88
N VAL A 26 13.63 -46.53 7.20
CA VAL A 26 14.92 -46.01 6.70
C VAL A 26 14.77 -45.07 5.49
N HIS A 27 13.62 -45.06 4.80
CA HIS A 27 13.31 -44.07 3.77
C HIS A 27 12.56 -42.83 4.24
N ARG A 28 12.26 -42.70 5.55
CA ARG A 28 11.55 -41.54 6.10
C ARG A 28 12.45 -40.49 6.76
N ASP A 29 13.72 -40.80 7.06
CA ASP A 29 14.63 -39.90 7.79
C ASP A 29 15.83 -39.34 7.01
N SER A 30 15.88 -39.51 5.68
CA SER A 30 17.03 -39.03 4.87
C SER A 30 16.73 -37.86 3.93
N ARG A 31 15.57 -37.19 4.04
CA ARG A 31 15.48 -35.80 3.57
C ARG A 31 15.87 -34.89 4.73
N ARG A 32 17.18 -34.81 4.99
CA ARG A 32 17.71 -33.54 5.50
C ARG A 32 17.12 -32.46 4.58
N PRO A 33 16.44 -31.43 5.09
CA PRO A 33 16.16 -30.27 4.26
C PRO A 33 17.52 -29.87 3.70
N VAL A 34 17.66 -29.94 2.38
CA VAL A 34 18.79 -29.28 1.71
C VAL A 34 18.80 -27.90 2.32
N PRO A 35 19.90 -27.48 2.99
CA PRO A 35 19.96 -26.14 3.55
C PRO A 35 19.56 -25.22 2.40
N GLY A 36 18.43 -24.54 2.56
CA GLY A 36 18.07 -23.50 1.61
C GLY A 36 19.30 -22.59 1.49
N PRO A 37 19.53 -21.98 0.32
CA PRO A 37 20.59 -20.98 0.21
C PRO A 37 20.50 -20.05 1.40
N ALA A 38 21.65 -19.75 2.02
CA ALA A 38 21.70 -18.88 3.20
C ALA A 38 20.88 -17.61 2.91
N PRO A 39 20.10 -17.09 3.88
CA PRO A 39 19.31 -15.88 3.66
C PRO A 39 20.23 -14.79 3.11
N ARG A 40 19.85 -14.18 1.98
CA ARG A 40 20.58 -13.05 1.40
C ARG A 40 20.68 -11.92 2.43
N GLU A 41 21.74 -11.13 2.40
CA GLU A 41 21.83 -10.00 3.33
C GLU A 41 20.71 -8.97 3.06
N LEU A 42 20.26 -8.27 4.11
CA LEU A 42 19.22 -7.24 4.00
C LEU A 42 19.57 -6.18 2.95
N ALA A 43 20.84 -5.76 2.88
CA ALA A 43 21.31 -4.76 1.91
C ALA A 43 21.20 -5.22 0.44
N ASP A 44 21.17 -6.54 0.20
CA ASP A 44 21.10 -7.11 -1.15
C ASP A 44 19.66 -7.22 -1.67
N LEU A 45 18.67 -7.15 -0.79
CA LEU A 45 17.25 -7.27 -1.15
C LEU A 45 16.83 -6.15 -2.12
N SER A 46 16.01 -6.50 -3.11
CA SER A 46 15.40 -5.55 -4.05
C SER A 46 14.46 -4.56 -3.34
N ALA A 47 14.09 -3.46 -4.00
CA ALA A 47 13.14 -2.49 -3.43
C ALA A 47 11.80 -3.15 -3.06
N ALA A 48 11.29 -4.06 -3.90
CA ALA A 48 10.10 -4.85 -3.61
C ALA A 48 10.31 -5.73 -2.35
N GLU A 49 11.39 -6.52 -2.28
CA GLU A 49 11.70 -7.33 -1.09
C GLU A 49 11.89 -6.46 0.17
N LEU A 50 12.44 -5.26 0.05
CA LEU A 50 12.60 -4.34 1.20
C LEU A 50 11.28 -3.70 1.65
N SER A 51 10.32 -3.52 0.74
CA SER A 51 9.03 -2.91 1.06
C SER A 51 8.21 -3.72 2.08
N GLN A 52 8.45 -5.03 2.19
CA GLN A 52 7.75 -5.91 3.14
C GLN A 52 8.06 -5.57 4.62
N PHE A 53 9.15 -4.85 4.88
CA PHE A 53 9.50 -4.42 6.23
C PHE A 53 8.90 -3.06 6.60
N LEU A 54 8.52 -2.27 5.61
CA LEU A 54 7.94 -0.95 5.80
C LEU A 54 6.44 -1.04 6.11
N PRO A 55 5.86 -0.04 6.78
CA PRO A 55 4.43 -0.02 7.06
C PRO A 55 3.57 -0.08 5.80
N ASN A 56 2.43 -0.76 5.90
CA ASN A 56 1.36 -0.79 4.90
C ASN A 56 -0.01 -0.61 5.60
N ALA A 57 -1.13 -0.77 4.88
CA ALA A 57 -2.45 -0.50 5.47
C ALA A 57 -2.83 -1.47 6.61
N ALA A 58 -2.18 -2.62 6.71
CA ALA A 58 -2.40 -3.54 7.84
C ALA A 58 -1.79 -3.05 9.17
N ASP A 59 -0.90 -2.05 9.10
CA ASP A 59 -0.11 -1.56 10.24
C ASP A 59 -0.65 -0.26 10.83
N VAL A 60 -1.66 0.32 10.20
CA VAL A 60 -2.23 1.62 10.56
C VAL A 60 -3.66 1.46 11.07
N PRO A 61 -4.19 2.41 11.86
CA PRO A 61 -5.56 2.36 12.35
C PRO A 61 -6.60 2.42 11.22
N GLU A 62 -7.85 2.10 11.54
CA GLU A 62 -8.98 2.32 10.64
C GLU A 62 -9.10 3.80 10.23
N GLY A 63 -9.42 4.06 8.96
CA GLY A 63 -9.47 5.40 8.37
C GLY A 63 -8.12 5.93 7.89
N TRP A 64 -7.02 5.23 8.13
CA TRP A 64 -5.69 5.61 7.63
C TRP A 64 -5.38 4.96 6.28
N GLY A 65 -4.54 5.65 5.52
CA GLY A 65 -3.87 5.19 4.32
C GLY A 65 -2.38 4.89 4.56
N ALA A 66 -1.82 4.02 3.73
CA ALA A 66 -0.41 3.71 3.69
C ALA A 66 0.07 3.52 2.24
N GLN A 67 1.03 4.35 1.86
CA GLN A 67 1.63 4.39 0.55
C GLN A 67 2.99 3.70 0.60
N GLN A 68 3.34 2.95 -0.43
CA GLN A 68 4.66 2.37 -0.64
C GLN A 68 5.15 2.69 -2.04
N ASP A 69 6.39 3.17 -2.16
CA ASP A 69 6.98 3.55 -3.43
C ASP A 69 8.40 3.01 -3.59
N ALA A 70 8.65 2.35 -4.72
CA ALA A 70 9.98 1.92 -5.11
C ALA A 70 10.74 3.09 -5.74
N ALA A 71 11.81 3.55 -5.09
CA ALA A 71 12.72 4.60 -5.58
C ALA A 71 12.16 6.04 -5.61
N ASP A 72 11.19 6.38 -4.77
CA ASP A 72 10.83 7.77 -4.45
C ASP A 72 11.28 8.16 -3.04
N PRO A 73 11.79 9.39 -2.84
CA PRO A 73 11.96 9.93 -1.51
C PRO A 73 10.58 10.18 -0.89
N GLY A 74 10.08 9.20 -0.14
CA GLY A 74 8.84 9.33 0.66
C GLY A 74 8.89 10.44 1.71
N ILE A 75 10.05 11.08 1.88
CA ILE A 75 10.28 12.25 2.72
C ILE A 75 10.41 13.48 1.81
N SER A 76 9.37 14.31 1.78
CA SER A 76 9.40 15.61 1.09
C SER A 76 9.46 16.75 2.10
N GLU A 77 10.56 17.50 2.06
CA GLU A 77 10.69 18.76 2.78
C GLU A 77 11.05 19.89 1.82
N ILE A 78 10.43 21.05 2.01
CA ILE A 78 10.73 22.23 1.22
C ILE A 78 12.19 22.63 1.43
N LEU A 79 12.92 22.80 0.33
CA LEU A 79 14.30 23.27 0.34
C LEU A 79 14.33 24.77 0.65
N GLY A 80 15.20 25.16 1.60
CA GLY A 80 15.42 26.53 2.01
C GLY A 80 16.89 26.79 2.31
N GLY A 81 17.28 28.06 2.39
CA GLY A 81 18.61 28.45 2.86
C GLY A 81 18.57 28.79 4.34
N ALA A 82 19.47 28.23 5.15
CA ALA A 82 19.61 28.63 6.54
C ALA A 82 20.44 29.91 6.67
N SER A 83 20.18 30.70 7.71
CA SER A 83 20.99 31.87 8.12
C SER A 83 22.47 31.50 8.31
N ARG A 84 22.73 30.24 8.68
CA ARG A 84 24.05 29.61 8.65
C ARG A 84 24.09 28.59 7.49
N PRO A 85 24.83 28.84 6.39
CA PRO A 85 24.76 28.00 5.20
C PRO A 85 25.00 26.50 5.43
N SER A 86 25.91 26.13 6.33
CA SER A 86 26.21 24.74 6.71
C SER A 86 25.02 23.99 7.34
N CYS A 87 23.98 24.71 7.76
CA CYS A 87 22.79 24.15 8.38
C CYS A 87 21.60 24.00 7.42
N SER A 88 21.74 24.45 6.16
CA SER A 88 20.65 24.45 5.17
C SER A 88 20.24 23.04 4.74
N GLU A 89 21.19 22.10 4.73
CA GLU A 89 20.96 20.71 4.36
C GLU A 89 21.14 19.82 5.58
N ARG A 90 20.04 19.22 6.05
CA ARG A 90 20.12 18.26 7.14
C ARG A 90 20.65 16.92 6.64
N PRO A 91 21.55 16.25 7.37
CA PRO A 91 22.09 14.96 6.94
C PRO A 91 20.99 13.92 6.65
N ASP A 92 19.97 13.80 7.52
CA ASP A 92 18.86 12.86 7.36
C ASP A 92 18.05 13.11 6.07
N GLN A 93 17.79 14.37 5.77
CA GLN A 93 17.03 14.80 4.60
C GLN A 93 17.80 14.51 3.30
N VAL A 94 19.12 14.77 3.28
CA VAL A 94 19.97 14.46 2.13
C VAL A 94 20.03 12.95 1.89
N ALA A 95 20.17 12.17 2.95
CA ALA A 95 20.21 10.71 2.85
C ALA A 95 18.88 10.13 2.32
N ALA A 96 17.74 10.65 2.77
CA ALA A 96 16.42 10.20 2.32
C ALA A 96 16.18 10.40 0.81
N ARG A 97 16.91 11.31 0.14
CA ARG A 97 16.85 11.46 -1.33
C ARG A 97 17.38 10.25 -2.10
N ALA A 98 18.18 9.40 -1.44
CA ALA A 98 18.72 8.16 -1.99
C ALA A 98 17.96 6.92 -1.52
N ALA A 99 16.70 7.08 -1.09
CA ALA A 99 15.85 5.97 -0.67
C ALA A 99 15.74 4.92 -1.78
N VAL A 100 15.94 3.65 -1.42
CA VAL A 100 15.69 2.51 -2.31
C VAL A 100 14.21 2.17 -2.32
N VAL A 101 13.56 2.30 -1.17
CA VAL A 101 12.12 2.14 -1.00
C VAL A 101 11.64 3.04 0.13
N SER A 102 10.43 3.54 0.01
CA SER A 102 9.81 4.37 1.04
C SER A 102 8.36 3.95 1.32
N SER A 103 7.87 4.38 2.48
CA SER A 103 6.48 4.23 2.89
C SER A 103 6.00 5.51 3.56
N ARG A 104 4.73 5.85 3.37
CA ARG A 104 4.06 6.97 4.03
C ARG A 104 2.71 6.52 4.56
N ALA A 105 2.54 6.53 5.88
CA ALA A 105 1.25 6.39 6.53
C ALA A 105 0.63 7.78 6.74
N HIS A 106 -0.65 7.92 6.42
CA HIS A 106 -1.36 9.18 6.62
C HIS A 106 -2.80 8.97 7.08
N GLY A 107 -3.23 9.81 8.01
CA GLY A 107 -4.56 9.71 8.61
C GLY A 107 -5.56 10.69 7.99
N PRO A 108 -6.80 10.72 8.51
CA PRO A 108 -7.84 11.64 8.06
C PRO A 108 -7.50 13.10 8.40
N LYS A 109 -8.15 14.04 7.70
CA LYS A 109 -7.96 15.47 7.95
C LYS A 109 -8.41 15.81 9.36
N VAL A 110 -7.59 16.52 10.12
CA VAL A 110 -7.97 17.03 11.44
C VAL A 110 -8.82 18.30 11.26
N VAL A 111 -10.00 18.36 11.89
CA VAL A 111 -11.06 19.36 11.66
C VAL A 111 -10.59 20.83 11.73
N ASP A 112 -9.53 21.10 12.50
CA ASP A 112 -8.97 22.45 12.69
C ASP A 112 -7.57 22.65 12.07
N LYS A 113 -7.11 21.70 11.24
CA LYS A 113 -5.82 21.76 10.56
C LYS A 113 -6.00 21.71 9.06
N SER A 114 -5.16 22.45 8.35
CA SER A 114 -5.14 22.37 6.88
C SER A 114 -4.46 21.10 6.36
N TRP A 115 -3.93 20.23 7.23
CA TRP A 115 -3.15 19.06 6.84
C TRP A 115 -3.54 17.76 7.56
N TYR A 116 -3.07 16.66 6.97
CA TYR A 116 -3.26 15.28 7.44
C TYR A 116 -2.07 14.87 8.31
N PRO A 117 -2.29 14.07 9.38
CA PRO A 117 -1.20 13.50 10.15
C PRO A 117 -0.41 12.53 9.27
N GLU A 118 0.92 12.59 9.31
CA GLU A 118 1.80 11.83 8.42
C GLU A 118 3.00 11.22 9.14
N VAL A 119 3.28 9.95 8.83
CA VAL A 119 4.52 9.23 9.18
C VAL A 119 5.16 8.74 7.89
N SER A 120 6.38 9.17 7.61
CA SER A 120 7.13 8.80 6.42
C SER A 120 8.40 8.01 6.79
N MET A 121 8.71 6.95 6.05
CA MET A 121 9.86 6.10 6.28
C MET A 121 10.59 5.80 4.98
N ALA A 122 11.92 5.73 5.04
CA ALA A 122 12.78 5.42 3.91
C ALA A 122 13.87 4.44 4.31
N LEU A 123 14.11 3.43 3.47
CA LEU A 123 15.26 2.53 3.58
C LEU A 123 16.29 2.92 2.52
N ILE A 124 17.53 3.09 2.97
CA ILE A 124 18.67 3.51 2.14
C ILE A 124 19.75 2.44 2.24
N ARG A 125 20.39 2.12 1.12
CA ARG A 125 21.52 1.17 1.07
C ARG A 125 22.83 1.83 1.54
N GLY A 126 23.63 1.03 2.24
CA GLY A 126 25.01 1.36 2.58
C GLY A 126 25.20 1.85 4.02
N ASN A 127 26.44 1.69 4.49
CA ASN A 127 26.88 2.03 5.86
C ASN A 127 27.07 3.54 6.10
N ALA A 128 26.54 4.40 5.24
CA ALA A 128 26.46 5.83 5.51
C ALA A 128 25.69 6.13 6.82
N GLY A 129 24.94 5.17 7.35
CA GLY A 129 24.10 5.27 8.55
C GLY A 129 24.82 5.51 9.88
N ALA A 130 25.99 4.90 10.14
CA ALA A 130 26.73 5.14 11.39
C ALA A 130 27.32 6.56 11.40
N ASP A 131 27.86 6.97 10.25
CA ASP A 131 28.23 8.35 9.97
C ASP A 131 26.99 9.28 9.94
N LEU A 132 25.82 8.81 9.51
CA LEU A 132 24.60 9.63 9.45
C LEU A 132 24.04 9.93 10.83
N GLN A 133 23.97 8.94 11.73
CA GLN A 133 23.53 9.14 13.10
C GLN A 133 24.40 10.18 13.80
N GLU A 134 25.72 10.07 13.63
CA GLU A 134 26.68 10.99 14.23
C GLU A 134 26.62 12.38 13.58
N ARG A 135 26.60 12.48 12.24
CA ARG A 135 26.40 13.75 11.53
C ARG A 135 25.09 14.43 11.91
N THR A 136 24.03 13.66 12.13
CA THR A 136 22.73 14.19 12.59
C THR A 136 22.85 14.77 14.00
N ARG A 137 23.53 14.08 14.94
CA ARG A 137 23.78 14.62 16.29
C ARG A 137 24.61 15.90 16.25
N ARG A 138 25.69 15.91 15.45
CA ARG A 138 26.53 17.11 15.25
C ARG A 138 25.74 18.25 14.63
N TRP A 139 24.93 17.99 13.61
CA TRP A 139 24.06 18.99 13.02
C TRP A 139 23.13 19.62 14.06
N VAL A 140 22.51 18.83 14.96
CA VAL A 140 21.70 19.39 16.05
C VAL A 140 22.53 20.26 17.00
N ALA A 141 23.75 19.85 17.33
CA ALA A 141 24.63 20.62 18.22
C ALA A 141 25.17 21.91 17.57
N ASP A 142 25.46 21.88 16.26
CA ASP A 142 26.08 22.99 15.53
C ASP A 142 25.05 23.97 14.95
N CYS A 143 23.79 23.55 14.82
CA CYS A 143 22.70 24.29 14.19
C CYS A 143 21.55 24.57 15.16
N ASP A 144 21.88 24.90 16.40
CA ASP A 144 20.90 25.39 17.35
C ASP A 144 20.33 26.76 16.89
N ASN A 145 19.01 26.92 16.97
CA ASN A 145 18.33 28.19 16.72
C ASN A 145 18.68 28.86 15.37
N ILE A 146 18.52 28.13 14.26
CA ILE A 146 18.77 28.67 12.91
C ILE A 146 17.50 29.30 12.33
N THR A 147 17.64 30.29 11.45
CA THR A 147 16.52 30.79 10.64
C THR A 147 16.57 30.16 9.26
N MET A 148 15.51 29.49 8.85
CA MET A 148 15.35 28.98 7.49
C MET A 148 14.61 30.00 6.63
N HIS A 149 15.15 30.26 5.45
CA HIS A 149 14.57 31.11 4.42
C HIS A 149 14.06 30.22 3.28
N TYR A 150 12.75 30.07 3.18
CA TYR A 150 12.09 29.31 2.13
C TYR A 150 11.75 30.22 0.94
N ARG A 151 12.03 29.75 -0.27
CA ARG A 151 11.76 30.47 -1.53
C ARG A 151 10.37 30.17 -2.11
N GLY A 152 9.41 29.74 -1.29
CA GLY A 152 8.04 29.43 -1.71
C GLY A 152 7.27 30.66 -2.21
N THR A 153 5.92 30.66 -2.12
CA THR A 153 4.99 31.70 -2.62
C THR A 153 5.20 33.14 -2.07
N GLY A 154 6.32 33.39 -1.40
CA GLY A 154 6.89 34.63 -0.88
C GLY A 154 8.19 34.29 -0.13
N LEU A 155 9.06 35.27 0.17
CA LEU A 155 10.17 35.05 1.10
C LEU A 155 9.59 34.75 2.48
N CYS A 156 9.60 33.49 2.88
CA CYS A 156 9.07 33.05 4.17
C CYS A 156 10.20 32.59 5.08
N GLN A 157 10.11 32.94 6.36
CA GLN A 157 11.15 32.65 7.34
C GLN A 157 10.58 31.89 8.53
N ALA A 158 11.33 30.87 8.96
CA ALA A 158 10.99 30.04 10.11
C ALA A 158 12.23 29.85 10.99
N ALA A 159 12.11 30.07 12.30
CA ALA A 159 13.17 29.65 13.21
C ALA A 159 13.04 28.16 13.48
N LEU A 160 14.12 27.42 13.24
CA LEU A 160 14.23 26.00 13.58
C LEU A 160 15.00 25.83 14.88
N HIS A 161 14.39 25.07 15.78
CA HIS A 161 14.94 24.68 17.06
C HIS A 161 15.06 23.15 17.09
N PRO A 162 16.18 22.59 16.61
CA PRO A 162 16.43 21.17 16.69
C PRO A 162 16.86 20.79 18.11
N VAL A 163 16.37 19.64 18.58
CA VAL A 163 16.66 19.10 19.91
C VAL A 163 16.92 17.60 19.79
N LEU A 164 17.99 17.12 20.42
CA LEU A 164 18.25 15.69 20.52
C LEU A 164 17.27 15.05 21.50
N LEU A 165 16.56 14.02 21.06
CA LEU A 165 15.69 13.21 21.93
C LEU A 165 16.47 12.01 22.47
N PRO A 166 16.02 11.38 23.57
CA PRO A 166 16.56 10.10 24.01
C PRO A 166 16.54 9.08 22.87
N ASN A 167 17.59 8.27 22.76
CA ASN A 167 17.65 7.21 21.76
C ASN A 167 16.48 6.24 21.93
N LEU A 168 15.98 5.71 20.81
CA LEU A 168 15.02 4.63 20.80
C LEU A 168 15.78 3.31 20.64
N VAL A 169 15.66 2.40 21.61
CA VAL A 169 16.28 1.07 21.57
C VAL A 169 15.22 0.03 21.20
N VAL A 170 15.50 -0.75 20.17
CA VAL A 170 14.63 -1.83 19.69
C VAL A 170 15.51 -3.06 19.47
N GLY A 171 15.41 -4.05 20.36
CA GLY A 171 16.30 -5.21 20.32
C GLY A 171 17.77 -4.80 20.38
N THR A 172 18.55 -5.15 19.37
CA THR A 172 19.98 -4.81 19.27
C THR A 172 20.25 -3.48 18.56
N VAL A 173 19.22 -2.84 18.00
CA VAL A 173 19.34 -1.60 17.24
C VAL A 173 19.06 -0.39 18.12
N THR A 174 19.94 0.61 18.02
CA THR A 174 19.75 1.93 18.62
C THR A 174 19.48 2.96 17.54
N ALA A 175 18.35 3.65 17.64
CA ALA A 175 17.97 4.74 16.76
C ALA A 175 18.22 6.10 17.43
N THR A 176 18.96 6.97 16.74
CA THR A 176 19.08 8.39 17.09
C THR A 176 17.77 9.08 16.76
N ARG A 177 17.31 9.95 17.65
CA ARG A 177 16.09 10.73 17.42
C ARG A 177 16.33 12.21 17.65
N ILE A 178 15.75 13.03 16.78
CA ILE A 178 15.76 14.48 16.93
C ILE A 178 14.32 15.00 16.82
N LYS A 179 14.04 16.11 17.49
CA LYS A 179 12.82 16.88 17.35
C LYS A 179 13.19 18.21 16.73
N ILE A 180 12.47 18.62 15.69
CA ILE A 180 12.65 19.91 15.05
C ILE A 180 11.37 20.70 15.32
N VAL A 181 11.49 21.80 16.04
CA VAL A 181 10.39 22.77 16.21
C VAL A 181 10.63 23.93 15.26
N SER A 182 9.67 24.22 14.42
CA SER A 182 9.68 25.33 13.46
C SER A 182 8.68 26.36 13.89
N THR A 183 9.14 27.58 14.18
CA THR A 183 8.24 28.74 14.23
C THR A 183 7.77 29.06 12.82
N ASN A 184 6.52 29.46 12.65
CA ASN A 184 5.86 29.68 11.36
C ASN A 184 5.72 28.43 10.48
N GLY A 185 5.01 27.41 10.99
CA GLY A 185 4.69 26.20 10.22
C GLY A 185 3.99 26.48 8.88
N HIS A 186 3.29 27.60 8.76
CA HIS A 186 2.70 28.04 7.50
C HIS A 186 3.70 28.35 6.40
N CYS A 187 4.94 28.73 6.70
CA CYS A 187 5.97 28.96 5.68
C CYS A 187 6.35 27.70 4.90
N LEU A 188 6.15 26.54 5.51
CA LEU A 188 6.42 25.25 4.90
C LEU A 188 5.25 24.73 4.05
N ARG A 189 4.03 25.28 4.17
CA ARG A 189 2.82 24.63 3.63
C ARG A 189 1.68 25.57 3.17
N GLY A 190 1.83 26.90 3.30
CA GLY A 190 0.81 27.90 2.99
C GLY A 190 -0.35 27.89 4.00
N GLY A 191 -0.42 28.88 4.90
CA GLY A 191 -1.48 28.93 5.94
C GLY A 191 -1.29 30.06 6.96
N ALA A 192 -2.03 30.01 8.07
CA ALA A 192 -1.96 30.99 9.17
C ALA A 192 -1.40 30.41 10.49
N GLU A 193 -0.74 29.25 10.43
CA GLU A 193 -0.44 28.46 11.62
C GLU A 193 0.88 28.85 12.32
N PRO A 194 0.88 28.90 13.67
CA PRO A 194 1.95 29.51 14.46
C PRO A 194 3.23 28.66 14.51
N ASP A 195 3.17 27.36 14.83
CA ASP A 195 4.36 26.50 14.94
C ASP A 195 4.08 25.09 14.40
N SER A 196 5.10 24.44 13.83
CA SER A 196 5.07 23.01 13.49
C SER A 196 6.19 22.27 14.21
N SER A 197 6.01 20.98 14.48
CA SER A 197 7.10 20.16 14.99
C SER A 197 7.11 18.79 14.36
N ARG A 198 8.32 18.31 14.09
CA ARG A 198 8.57 16.99 13.51
C ARG A 198 9.55 16.22 14.36
N THR A 199 9.39 14.91 14.39
CA THR A 199 10.38 13.99 14.95
C THR A 199 11.02 13.22 13.82
N VAL A 200 12.35 13.16 13.82
CA VAL A 200 13.12 12.35 12.89
C VAL A 200 13.87 11.27 13.66
N GLY A 201 13.79 10.04 13.20
CA GLY A 201 14.54 8.90 13.70
C GLY A 201 15.48 8.35 12.64
N VAL A 202 16.72 8.03 13.02
CA VAL A 202 17.72 7.42 12.14
C VAL A 202 18.27 6.16 12.81
N ALA A 203 18.24 5.03 12.12
CA ALA A 203 18.73 3.74 12.62
C ALA A 203 19.53 3.00 11.56
N VAL A 204 20.48 2.17 11.99
CA VAL A 204 21.29 1.31 11.11
C VAL A 204 21.01 -0.14 11.42
N ILE A 205 20.78 -0.95 10.39
CA ILE A 205 20.53 -2.37 10.53
C ILE A 205 20.90 -3.13 9.25
N GLY A 206 21.74 -4.16 9.37
CA GLY A 206 22.03 -5.09 8.27
C GLY A 206 22.49 -4.44 6.96
N GLY A 207 23.34 -3.40 7.03
CA GLY A 207 23.81 -2.65 5.87
C GLY A 207 22.80 -1.66 5.27
N LEU A 208 21.65 -1.46 5.94
CA LEU A 208 20.63 -0.47 5.62
C LEU A 208 20.62 0.66 6.65
N THR A 209 20.15 1.82 6.19
CA THR A 209 19.80 2.95 7.05
C THR A 209 18.30 3.20 6.94
N LEU A 210 17.60 3.18 8.08
CA LEU A 210 16.20 3.59 8.21
C LEU A 210 16.16 5.06 8.62
N VAL A 211 15.47 5.88 7.84
CA VAL A 211 15.08 7.25 8.22
C VAL A 211 13.57 7.27 8.38
N ALA A 212 13.08 7.69 9.54
CA ALA A 212 11.67 7.86 9.83
C ALA A 212 11.38 9.32 10.20
N GLN A 213 10.29 9.88 9.68
CA GLN A 213 9.80 11.21 10.00
C GLN A 213 8.35 11.12 10.42
N ASN A 214 8.00 11.88 11.44
CA ASN A 214 6.64 11.98 11.97
C ASN A 214 6.30 13.45 12.19
N ASP A 215 5.14 13.90 11.74
CA ASP A 215 4.59 15.15 12.24
C ASP A 215 3.97 14.95 13.64
N LYS A 216 3.90 16.00 14.44
CA LYS A 216 3.31 15.92 15.79
C LYS A 216 1.79 15.64 15.77
N LEU A 217 1.15 15.54 14.61
CA LEU A 217 -0.28 15.23 14.57
C LEU A 217 -0.56 13.74 14.74
N SER A 218 0.46 12.88 14.70
CA SER A 218 0.35 11.45 14.91
C SER A 218 1.17 10.95 16.08
N ASP A 219 0.60 10.02 16.85
CA ASP A 219 1.32 9.21 17.84
C ASP A 219 1.91 7.92 17.23
N LEU A 220 1.65 7.65 15.95
CA LEU A 220 2.10 6.43 15.24
C LEU A 220 3.58 6.45 14.83
N GLY A 221 4.26 7.60 14.88
CA GLY A 221 5.65 7.71 14.43
C GLY A 221 6.62 6.74 15.14
N GLU A 222 6.59 6.71 16.47
CA GLU A 222 7.44 5.79 17.25
C GLU A 222 6.97 4.32 17.15
N PRO A 223 5.67 3.99 17.29
CA PRO A 223 5.15 2.63 17.06
C PRO A 223 5.53 2.04 15.70
N LEU A 224 5.33 2.75 14.60
CA LEU A 224 5.65 2.25 13.27
C LEU A 224 7.17 2.09 13.08
N MET A 225 7.99 2.97 13.67
CA MET A 225 9.45 2.84 13.60
C MET A 225 9.91 1.60 14.36
N LYS A 226 9.34 1.35 15.55
CA LYS A 226 9.60 0.12 16.32
C LYS A 226 9.23 -1.13 15.52
N LEU A 227 8.03 -1.15 14.94
CA LEU A 227 7.55 -2.26 14.12
C LEU A 227 8.50 -2.54 12.94
N THR A 228 8.90 -1.50 12.22
CA THR A 228 9.82 -1.61 11.08
C THR A 228 11.18 -2.18 11.51
N LEU A 229 11.74 -1.67 12.60
CA LEU A 229 13.02 -2.17 13.14
C LEU A 229 12.93 -3.60 13.65
N GLN A 230 11.80 -4.00 14.24
CA GLN A 230 11.56 -5.39 14.66
C GLN A 230 11.48 -6.32 13.45
N ARG A 231 10.77 -5.93 12.38
CA ARG A 231 10.67 -6.71 11.14
C ARG A 231 12.04 -6.91 10.47
N LEU A 232 12.85 -5.85 10.40
CA LEU A 232 14.20 -5.92 9.87
C LEU A 232 15.09 -6.85 10.71
N GLN A 233 14.98 -6.80 12.05
CA GLN A 233 15.75 -7.70 12.93
C GLN A 233 15.34 -9.17 12.84
N ASN A 234 14.06 -9.42 12.55
CA ASN A 234 13.51 -10.77 12.48
C ASN A 234 13.67 -11.43 11.10
N TYR A 235 14.24 -10.74 10.11
CA TYR A 235 14.51 -11.31 8.79
C TYR A 235 15.31 -12.63 8.89
N PRO A 236 14.93 -13.70 8.16
CA PRO A 236 13.91 -13.75 7.09
C PRO A 236 12.47 -14.05 7.53
N ALA A 237 12.17 -14.11 8.82
CA ALA A 237 10.82 -14.38 9.30
C ALA A 237 9.95 -13.11 9.20
N LEU A 238 8.87 -13.21 8.41
CA LEU A 238 7.84 -12.17 8.33
C LEU A 238 6.55 -12.65 8.99
N PRO A 239 5.77 -11.74 9.59
CA PRO A 239 4.46 -12.10 10.11
C PRO A 239 3.55 -12.61 8.99
N ALA A 240 2.92 -13.76 9.22
CA ALA A 240 1.83 -14.21 8.38
C ALA A 240 0.55 -13.41 8.73
N PRO A 241 -0.35 -13.19 7.76
CA PRO A 241 -1.67 -12.64 8.05
C PRO A 241 -2.43 -13.50 9.07
N SER A 242 -3.30 -12.85 9.84
CA SER A 242 -4.15 -13.55 10.81
C SER A 242 -5.11 -14.52 10.09
N PRO A 243 -5.43 -15.69 10.65
CA PRO A 243 -6.38 -16.64 10.05
C PRO A 243 -7.79 -16.06 9.81
N ASP A 244 -8.20 -15.07 10.60
CA ASP A 244 -9.49 -14.38 10.49
C ASP A 244 -9.47 -13.18 9.53
N ALA A 245 -8.34 -12.89 8.88
CA ALA A 245 -8.21 -11.73 7.99
C ALA A 245 -9.26 -11.69 6.86
N LEU A 246 -9.70 -12.86 6.37
CA LEU A 246 -10.70 -12.95 5.32
C LEU A 246 -12.11 -12.50 5.78
N THR A 247 -12.44 -12.70 7.05
CA THR A 247 -13.74 -12.32 7.64
C THR A 247 -13.70 -10.97 8.33
N ALA A 248 -12.52 -10.43 8.63
CA ALA A 248 -12.34 -9.10 9.19
C ALA A 248 -12.60 -7.98 8.17
N GLY A 249 -12.59 -6.73 8.63
CA GLY A 249 -12.50 -5.52 7.81
C GLY A 249 -11.29 -4.68 8.22
N GLY A 250 -11.07 -3.55 7.56
CA GLY A 250 -10.06 -2.60 8.01
C GLY A 250 -8.62 -3.14 7.91
N PRO A 251 -7.74 -2.76 8.85
CA PRO A 251 -6.33 -3.14 8.83
C PRO A 251 -6.12 -4.66 8.78
N THR A 252 -6.92 -5.43 9.52
CA THR A 252 -6.81 -6.90 9.56
C THR A 252 -7.10 -7.53 8.20
N PHE A 253 -8.08 -7.04 7.45
CA PHE A 253 -8.34 -7.48 6.08
C PHE A 253 -7.23 -7.03 5.13
N MET A 254 -6.73 -5.79 5.29
CA MET A 254 -5.68 -5.23 4.43
C MET A 254 -4.35 -5.97 4.50
N ALA A 255 -4.14 -6.84 5.50
CA ALA A 255 -3.03 -7.81 5.50
C ALA A 255 -3.07 -8.79 4.31
N LEU A 256 -4.23 -8.95 3.65
CA LEU A 256 -4.41 -9.77 2.44
C LEU A 256 -4.33 -8.95 1.14
N ALA A 257 -4.37 -7.62 1.22
CA ALA A 257 -4.31 -6.77 0.04
C ALA A 257 -2.93 -6.89 -0.63
N PRO A 258 -2.85 -6.83 -1.97
CA PRO A 258 -1.58 -6.77 -2.69
C PRO A 258 -0.69 -5.64 -2.19
N SER A 259 0.58 -5.93 -1.95
CA SER A 259 1.58 -4.94 -1.50
C SER A 259 2.69 -4.78 -2.52
N LEU A 260 3.52 -3.74 -2.34
CA LEU A 260 4.70 -3.51 -3.17
C LEU A 260 5.67 -4.71 -3.14
N ALA A 261 5.66 -5.51 -2.08
CA ALA A 261 6.50 -6.70 -1.95
C ALA A 261 6.17 -7.81 -2.95
N GLN A 262 5.00 -7.74 -3.58
CA GLN A 262 4.50 -8.72 -4.54
C GLN A 262 4.62 -8.24 -5.99
N THR A 263 5.22 -7.07 -6.23
CA THR A 263 5.46 -6.56 -7.59
C THR A 263 6.67 -7.23 -8.23
N SER A 264 6.68 -7.34 -9.55
CA SER A 264 7.89 -7.75 -10.27
C SER A 264 8.96 -6.65 -10.21
N GLY A 265 10.24 -7.03 -10.23
CA GLY A 265 11.36 -6.08 -10.21
C GLY A 265 11.54 -5.24 -11.48
N ASN A 266 10.69 -5.43 -12.50
CA ASN A 266 10.80 -4.73 -13.79
C ASN A 266 9.87 -3.51 -13.82
N GLY A 267 10.38 -2.38 -13.34
CA GLY A 267 9.70 -1.08 -13.33
C GLY A 267 9.53 -0.51 -11.93
N ARG A 268 9.21 0.79 -11.84
CA ARG A 268 8.83 1.42 -10.58
C ARG A 268 7.34 1.21 -10.33
N TRP A 269 7.00 0.83 -9.11
CA TRP A 269 5.63 0.62 -8.66
C TRP A 269 5.35 1.51 -7.47
N PHE A 270 4.14 2.03 -7.45
CA PHE A 270 3.56 2.74 -6.32
C PHE A 270 2.27 2.03 -5.93
N VAL A 271 2.12 1.77 -4.64
CA VAL A 271 0.96 1.09 -4.06
C VAL A 271 0.48 1.91 -2.90
N ASP A 272 -0.71 2.48 -3.02
CA ASP A 272 -1.42 3.18 -1.96
C ASP A 272 -2.58 2.32 -1.47
N GLN A 273 -2.66 2.08 -0.17
CA GLN A 273 -3.67 1.23 0.44
C GLN A 273 -4.40 1.99 1.53
N TRP A 274 -5.71 1.77 1.64
CA TRP A 274 -6.54 2.39 2.66
C TRP A 274 -7.34 1.35 3.43
N THR A 275 -7.41 1.54 4.73
CA THR A 275 -8.14 0.65 5.65
C THR A 275 -9.66 0.85 5.57
N SER A 276 -10.11 2.01 5.10
CA SER A 276 -11.49 2.28 4.73
C SER A 276 -11.59 2.60 3.23
N GLY A 277 -12.80 2.90 2.75
CA GLY A 277 -12.90 3.62 1.48
C GLY A 277 -12.11 4.93 1.59
N ALA A 278 -11.34 5.27 0.56
CA ALA A 278 -10.84 6.63 0.38
C ALA A 278 -12.03 7.59 0.54
N ASP A 279 -11.83 8.73 1.22
CA ASP A 279 -12.86 9.75 1.43
C ASP A 279 -13.65 9.92 0.14
N ALA A 280 -14.88 9.39 0.14
CA ALA A 280 -15.75 9.56 -1.01
C ALA A 280 -15.94 11.06 -1.14
N ASP A 281 -15.59 11.61 -2.29
CA ASP A 281 -15.95 12.97 -2.62
C ASP A 281 -17.48 12.98 -2.75
N THR A 282 -18.15 13.12 -1.60
CA THR A 282 -19.61 13.12 -1.43
C THR A 282 -20.24 14.41 -1.96
N THR A 283 -19.43 15.26 -2.55
CA THR A 283 -19.82 16.57 -3.08
C THR A 283 -20.38 16.50 -4.51
N ALA A 284 -20.25 15.36 -5.19
CA ALA A 284 -20.84 15.19 -6.52
C ALA A 284 -22.38 15.16 -6.44
N PRO A 285 -23.10 16.07 -7.13
CA PRO A 285 -24.56 16.02 -7.17
C PRO A 285 -25.02 14.71 -7.81
N PRO A 286 -26.16 14.14 -7.38
CA PRO A 286 -26.73 12.99 -8.07
C PRO A 286 -27.01 13.35 -9.53
N MET A 287 -26.52 12.52 -10.46
CA MET A 287 -26.76 12.71 -11.88
C MET A 287 -28.12 12.14 -12.28
N ALA A 288 -28.86 12.89 -13.09
CA ALA A 288 -30.04 12.37 -13.77
C ALA A 288 -29.67 11.87 -15.15
N THR A 289 -30.29 10.77 -15.58
CA THR A 289 -29.99 10.11 -16.85
C THR A 289 -31.23 9.88 -17.71
N GLU A 290 -31.01 9.75 -19.00
CA GLU A 290 -31.98 9.25 -19.97
C GLU A 290 -31.42 8.02 -20.70
N PRO A 291 -32.01 6.81 -20.53
CA PRO A 291 -33.16 6.50 -19.68
C PRO A 291 -32.85 6.68 -18.18
N THR A 292 -33.90 6.88 -17.38
CA THR A 292 -33.77 7.07 -15.92
C THR A 292 -33.20 5.82 -15.24
N LYS A 293 -32.55 5.97 -14.07
CA LYS A 293 -31.96 4.90 -13.25
C LYS A 293 -30.71 4.23 -13.84
N CYS A 294 -29.97 4.93 -14.70
CA CYS A 294 -28.62 4.50 -15.10
C CYS A 294 -27.53 5.06 -14.19
N GLU A 295 -27.85 6.07 -13.39
CA GLU A 295 -27.08 6.54 -12.24
C GLU A 295 -27.99 6.54 -10.98
N PRO A 296 -27.42 6.41 -9.77
CA PRO A 296 -26.04 6.00 -9.51
C PRO A 296 -25.74 4.55 -9.91
N PHE A 297 -24.47 4.20 -10.07
CA PHE A 297 -24.06 2.83 -10.36
C PHE A 297 -24.36 1.87 -9.21
N PRO A 298 -24.69 0.59 -9.50
CA PRO A 298 -24.90 -0.44 -8.48
C PRO A 298 -23.61 -0.92 -7.82
N PHE A 299 -22.49 -0.25 -8.10
CA PHE A 299 -21.15 -0.51 -7.59
C PHE A 299 -20.38 0.82 -7.54
N PRO A 300 -19.34 0.93 -6.71
CA PRO A 300 -18.52 2.13 -6.65
C PRO A 300 -17.49 2.17 -7.79
N GLY A 301 -17.11 3.37 -8.21
CA GLY A 301 -16.20 3.60 -9.34
C GLY A 301 -16.83 4.31 -10.54
N GLY A 302 -18.05 4.85 -10.39
CA GLY A 302 -18.69 5.71 -11.37
C GLY A 302 -18.28 7.18 -11.31
N TYR A 303 -19.03 8.01 -12.04
CA TYR A 303 -18.95 9.47 -11.95
C TYR A 303 -19.73 10.02 -10.75
N GLY A 304 -20.44 9.18 -9.99
CA GLY A 304 -21.28 9.54 -8.87
C GLY A 304 -21.12 8.62 -7.66
N LEU A 305 -21.90 8.91 -6.62
CA LEU A 305 -21.98 8.12 -5.39
C LEU A 305 -22.50 6.70 -5.69
N PRO A 306 -22.05 5.66 -4.96
CA PRO A 306 -22.66 4.33 -5.06
C PRO A 306 -24.15 4.36 -4.64
N ILE A 307 -24.99 3.56 -5.30
CA ILE A 307 -26.46 3.60 -5.17
C ILE A 307 -27.00 3.37 -3.77
N ASP A 308 -26.36 2.50 -2.98
CA ASP A 308 -26.85 2.11 -1.67
C ASP A 308 -25.78 1.40 -0.84
N GLN A 309 -25.28 2.09 0.20
CA GLN A 309 -24.34 1.50 1.16
C GLN A 309 -24.98 0.43 2.05
N SER A 310 -26.31 0.23 2.00
CA SER A 310 -26.96 -0.86 2.72
C SER A 310 -26.79 -2.23 2.03
N LEU A 311 -26.27 -2.28 0.79
CA LEU A 311 -26.05 -3.53 0.07
C LEU A 311 -24.66 -4.12 0.34
N PHE A 312 -23.70 -3.28 0.75
CA PHE A 312 -22.33 -3.67 0.96
C PHE A 312 -21.58 -2.72 1.90
N SER A 313 -20.57 -3.25 2.57
CA SER A 313 -19.61 -2.46 3.34
C SER A 313 -18.25 -2.45 2.63
N VAL A 314 -17.63 -1.27 2.50
CA VAL A 314 -16.22 -1.16 2.08
C VAL A 314 -15.35 -1.73 3.20
N ILE A 315 -14.44 -2.64 2.88
CA ILE A 315 -13.51 -3.23 3.85
C ILE A 315 -12.05 -2.83 3.61
N GLY A 316 -11.78 -2.11 2.51
CA GLY A 316 -10.50 -1.49 2.20
C GLY A 316 -10.41 -1.06 0.74
N SER A 317 -9.37 -0.31 0.38
CA SER A 317 -9.10 0.07 -1.01
C SER A 317 -7.61 0.11 -1.32
N ILE A 318 -7.28 0.08 -2.60
CA ILE A 318 -5.92 0.10 -3.11
C ILE A 318 -5.86 0.88 -4.42
N HIS A 319 -4.83 1.69 -4.59
CA HIS A 319 -4.48 2.38 -5.82
C HIS A 319 -3.06 2.00 -6.21
N VAL A 320 -2.88 1.62 -7.46
CA VAL A 320 -1.63 1.10 -7.98
C VAL A 320 -1.25 1.90 -9.21
N LEU A 321 -0.04 2.45 -9.18
CA LEU A 321 0.60 3.05 -10.34
C LEU A 321 1.81 2.22 -10.75
N ARG A 322 1.95 2.01 -12.04
CA ARG A 322 3.13 1.40 -12.65
C ARG A 322 3.79 2.41 -13.56
N TYR A 323 5.05 2.67 -13.32
CA TYR A 323 5.89 3.54 -14.13
C TYR A 323 6.83 2.71 -15.00
N GLY A 324 7.38 3.36 -16.03
CA GLY A 324 8.44 2.80 -16.85
C GLY A 324 9.68 2.36 -16.08
N THR A 325 10.55 1.64 -16.76
CA THR A 325 11.81 1.11 -16.21
C THR A 325 12.97 2.11 -16.26
N ASP A 326 12.85 3.19 -17.02
CA ASP A 326 13.88 4.21 -17.13
C ASP A 326 13.72 5.23 -16.00
N PRO A 327 14.74 5.43 -15.13
CA PRO A 327 14.70 6.44 -14.06
C PRO A 327 14.43 7.87 -14.53
N LYS A 328 14.68 8.17 -15.82
CA LYS A 328 14.40 9.48 -16.43
C LYS A 328 12.99 9.58 -16.99
N ASN A 329 12.30 8.44 -17.14
CA ASN A 329 11.01 8.37 -17.80
C ASN A 329 9.91 8.09 -16.77
N ALA A 330 9.25 9.16 -16.33
CA ALA A 330 8.11 9.10 -15.41
C ALA A 330 6.80 8.70 -16.11
N ASP A 331 6.90 8.13 -17.32
CA ASP A 331 5.75 7.71 -18.12
C ASP A 331 4.94 6.68 -17.34
N LEU A 332 3.69 7.05 -17.05
CA LEU A 332 2.73 6.20 -16.38
C LEU A 332 2.28 5.10 -17.36
N GLN A 333 2.65 3.85 -17.06
CA GLN A 333 2.32 2.67 -17.86
C GLN A 333 1.07 1.93 -17.37
N GLY A 334 0.59 2.26 -16.17
CA GLY A 334 -0.63 1.69 -15.62
C GLY A 334 -1.11 2.47 -14.42
N ASP A 335 -2.43 2.66 -14.36
CA ASP A 335 -3.16 3.26 -13.26
C ASP A 335 -4.38 2.39 -12.98
N THR A 336 -4.45 1.82 -11.79
CA THR A 336 -5.58 0.98 -11.39
C THR A 336 -5.96 1.25 -9.95
N GLN A 337 -7.22 1.54 -9.75
CA GLN A 337 -7.84 1.60 -8.42
C GLN A 337 -8.63 0.33 -8.19
N ALA A 338 -8.71 -0.11 -6.95
CA ALA A 338 -9.59 -1.17 -6.54
C ALA A 338 -10.13 -0.95 -5.14
N GLN A 339 -11.32 -1.50 -4.91
CA GLN A 339 -11.98 -1.46 -3.62
C GLN A 339 -12.50 -2.86 -3.30
N TYR A 340 -12.42 -3.20 -2.01
CA TYR A 340 -12.88 -4.46 -1.48
C TYR A 340 -14.17 -4.24 -0.72
N PHE A 341 -15.12 -5.14 -0.92
CA PHE A 341 -16.44 -5.08 -0.33
C PHE A 341 -16.85 -6.40 0.30
N ARG A 342 -17.70 -6.27 1.31
CA ARG A 342 -18.51 -7.38 1.82
C ARG A 342 -19.97 -7.08 1.56
N GLU A 343 -20.62 -7.98 0.83
CA GLU A 343 -22.05 -7.90 0.56
C GLU A 343 -22.84 -8.25 1.83
N HIS A 344 -23.93 -7.52 2.07
CA HIS A 344 -24.83 -7.81 3.18
C HIS A 344 -25.68 -9.05 2.84
N PRO A 345 -26.13 -9.83 3.83
CA PRO A 345 -26.96 -11.01 3.58
C PRO A 345 -28.17 -10.69 2.68
N GLY A 346 -28.37 -11.49 1.62
CA GLY A 346 -29.45 -11.30 0.66
C GLY A 346 -29.17 -10.30 -0.46
N SER A 347 -28.03 -9.61 -0.44
CA SER A 347 -27.58 -8.75 -1.54
C SER A 347 -26.83 -9.57 -2.59
N ASP A 348 -27.01 -9.21 -3.87
CA ASP A 348 -26.19 -9.72 -4.97
C ASP A 348 -25.86 -8.57 -5.94
N VAL A 349 -24.71 -7.96 -5.68
CA VAL A 349 -24.19 -6.81 -6.43
C VAL A 349 -23.92 -7.23 -7.87
N LEU A 350 -23.29 -8.38 -8.11
CA LEU A 350 -22.96 -8.84 -9.47
C LEU A 350 -24.20 -9.05 -10.34
N THR A 351 -25.27 -9.63 -9.78
CA THR A 351 -26.56 -9.74 -10.48
C THR A 351 -27.17 -8.36 -10.76
N SER A 352 -27.13 -7.45 -9.77
CA SER A 352 -27.61 -6.08 -9.93
C SER A 352 -26.85 -5.32 -11.03
N VAL A 353 -25.53 -5.51 -11.11
CA VAL A 353 -24.66 -4.93 -12.14
C VAL A 353 -25.02 -5.46 -13.53
N ARG A 354 -25.21 -6.78 -13.69
CA ARG A 354 -25.64 -7.37 -14.98
C ARG A 354 -26.98 -6.82 -15.45
N SER A 355 -27.95 -6.75 -14.54
CA SER A 355 -29.27 -6.19 -14.85
C SER A 355 -29.18 -4.71 -15.21
N TRP A 356 -28.30 -3.95 -14.55
CA TRP A 356 -28.04 -2.56 -14.89
C TRP A 356 -27.36 -2.41 -16.26
N ALA A 357 -26.26 -3.14 -16.53
CA ALA A 357 -25.50 -3.06 -17.77
C ALA A 357 -26.37 -3.37 -18.99
N LYS A 358 -27.25 -4.39 -18.90
CA LYS A 358 -28.22 -4.72 -19.95
C LYS A 358 -29.25 -3.63 -20.21
N ARG A 359 -29.70 -2.91 -19.17
CA ARG A 359 -30.68 -1.82 -19.32
C ARG A 359 -30.03 -0.52 -19.78
N CYS A 360 -28.78 -0.28 -19.40
CA CYS A 360 -28.06 0.97 -19.55
C CYS A 360 -26.90 0.87 -20.54
N GLN A 361 -27.05 0.04 -21.59
CA GLN A 361 -26.05 -0.12 -22.66
C GLN A 361 -25.66 1.21 -23.30
N GLN A 362 -26.61 2.14 -23.39
CA GLN A 362 -26.36 3.52 -23.76
C GLN A 362 -27.30 4.43 -22.97
N TYR A 363 -26.77 5.50 -22.38
CA TYR A 363 -27.58 6.51 -21.70
C TYR A 363 -26.91 7.89 -21.79
N GLN A 364 -27.71 8.94 -21.64
CA GLN A 364 -27.26 10.33 -21.59
C GLN A 364 -27.34 10.86 -20.16
N ILE A 365 -26.35 11.64 -19.73
CA ILE A 365 -26.41 12.41 -18.49
C ILE A 365 -27.06 13.76 -18.82
N VAL A 366 -28.21 14.03 -18.21
CA VAL A 366 -29.04 15.21 -18.53
C VAL A 366 -28.94 16.31 -17.47
N SER A 367 -28.56 15.99 -16.23
CA SER A 367 -28.31 16.97 -15.16
C SER A 367 -27.42 16.42 -14.04
N GLY A 368 -26.94 17.30 -13.15
CA GLY A 368 -26.17 16.93 -11.95
C GLY A 368 -24.66 16.90 -12.13
N GLN A 369 -24.16 17.22 -13.33
CA GLN A 369 -22.71 17.29 -13.60
C GLN A 369 -22.13 18.71 -13.41
N PRO A 370 -20.83 18.84 -13.13
CA PRO A 370 -20.21 20.13 -12.81
C PRO A 370 -20.03 21.08 -14.01
N CYS A 371 -20.16 20.59 -15.25
CA CYS A 371 -19.72 21.32 -16.45
C CYS A 371 -20.80 21.51 -17.53
N GLY A 372 -22.07 21.20 -17.25
CA GLY A 372 -23.21 21.58 -18.09
C GLY A 372 -23.30 20.97 -19.50
N SER A 373 -22.48 19.99 -19.86
CA SER A 373 -22.56 19.28 -21.16
C SER A 373 -23.69 18.23 -21.17
N HIS A 374 -23.90 17.48 -22.27
CA HIS A 374 -24.81 16.34 -22.27
C HIS A 374 -24.06 15.05 -22.66
N PRO A 375 -23.24 14.50 -21.75
CA PRO A 375 -22.41 13.37 -22.05
C PRO A 375 -23.25 12.14 -22.38
N VAL A 376 -22.76 11.36 -23.34
CA VAL A 376 -23.37 10.09 -23.73
C VAL A 376 -22.43 8.98 -23.29
N VAL A 377 -22.95 8.05 -22.49
CA VAL A 377 -22.22 6.90 -21.96
C VAL A 377 -22.65 5.66 -22.74
N GLN A 378 -21.67 4.89 -23.21
CA GLN A 378 -21.84 3.54 -23.74
C GLN A 378 -21.25 2.53 -22.74
N VAL A 379 -21.96 1.43 -22.54
CA VAL A 379 -21.61 0.36 -21.59
C VAL A 379 -21.52 -0.96 -22.35
N ASP A 380 -20.30 -1.50 -22.45
CA ASP A 380 -20.04 -2.80 -23.07
C ASP A 380 -19.67 -3.83 -21.99
N GLU A 381 -20.30 -5.00 -21.99
CA GLU A 381 -19.84 -6.13 -21.16
C GLU A 381 -18.58 -6.76 -21.77
N LEU A 382 -17.55 -6.95 -20.95
CA LEU A 382 -16.28 -7.58 -21.31
C LEU A 382 -16.20 -9.02 -20.78
N PRO A 383 -15.52 -9.94 -21.48
CA PRO A 383 -15.26 -11.28 -20.97
C PRO A 383 -14.47 -11.24 -19.66
N ALA A 384 -15.06 -11.76 -18.57
CA ALA A 384 -14.41 -11.83 -17.26
C ALA A 384 -13.90 -13.24 -16.90
N GLY A 385 -14.12 -14.23 -17.78
CA GLY A 385 -13.78 -15.64 -17.54
C GLY A 385 -12.28 -15.94 -17.37
N LYS A 386 -11.39 -14.97 -17.65
CA LYS A 386 -9.94 -15.15 -17.50
C LYS A 386 -9.48 -15.25 -16.03
N TYR A 387 -10.27 -14.76 -15.08
CA TYR A 387 -9.86 -14.64 -13.67
C TYR A 387 -10.13 -15.89 -12.80
N ARG A 388 -10.74 -16.95 -13.36
CA ARG A 388 -11.05 -18.22 -12.67
C ARG A 388 -11.73 -18.03 -11.29
N THR A 389 -12.53 -16.99 -11.08
CA THR A 389 -13.17 -16.65 -9.79
C THR A 389 -14.51 -17.33 -9.60
N ASP A 390 -15.15 -17.15 -8.44
CA ASP A 390 -16.48 -17.71 -8.15
C ASP A 390 -17.54 -17.08 -9.07
N ASP A 391 -17.44 -15.77 -9.26
CA ASP A 391 -18.24 -15.02 -10.22
C ASP A 391 -17.50 -13.74 -10.66
N ALA A 392 -17.77 -13.22 -11.86
CA ALA A 392 -17.17 -11.98 -12.36
C ALA A 392 -17.98 -11.31 -13.49
N ILE A 393 -17.79 -10.00 -13.65
CA ILE A 393 -18.21 -9.20 -14.80
C ILE A 393 -17.17 -8.12 -15.11
N GLY A 394 -16.86 -7.92 -16.39
CA GLY A 394 -16.09 -6.79 -16.86
C GLY A 394 -17.01 -5.83 -17.61
N LEU A 395 -16.74 -4.53 -17.49
CA LEU A 395 -17.50 -3.47 -18.13
C LEU A 395 -16.53 -2.47 -18.76
N ARG A 396 -16.79 -2.03 -19.98
CA ARG A 396 -16.18 -0.84 -20.57
C ARG A 396 -17.21 0.27 -20.55
N LEU A 397 -16.84 1.39 -19.92
CA LEU A 397 -17.61 2.63 -19.91
C LEU A 397 -16.91 3.63 -20.83
N ASP A 398 -17.63 4.10 -21.83
CA ASP A 398 -17.13 5.03 -22.82
C ASP A 398 -18.04 6.25 -22.85
N THR A 399 -17.50 7.39 -22.40
CA THR A 399 -18.26 8.61 -22.20
C THR A 399 -17.80 9.68 -23.18
N ALA A 400 -18.65 10.02 -24.14
CA ALA A 400 -18.45 11.12 -25.06
C ALA A 400 -19.00 12.44 -24.48
N ASN A 401 -18.43 13.56 -24.93
CA ASN A 401 -18.84 14.92 -24.59
C ASN A 401 -18.76 15.26 -23.08
N TRP A 402 -17.75 14.71 -22.41
CA TRP A 402 -17.47 15.02 -21.01
C TRP A 402 -16.89 16.43 -20.85
N CYS A 403 -17.70 17.39 -20.42
CA CYS A 403 -17.31 18.80 -20.23
C CYS A 403 -16.83 19.51 -21.51
N GLY A 404 -17.25 19.06 -22.69
CA GLY A 404 -17.00 19.73 -23.96
C GLY A 404 -17.15 18.80 -25.16
N ASP A 405 -17.44 19.36 -26.33
CA ASP A 405 -17.64 18.59 -27.56
C ASP A 405 -16.37 17.83 -27.96
N GLY A 406 -16.50 16.55 -28.31
CA GLY A 406 -15.39 15.72 -28.79
C GLY A 406 -14.44 15.21 -27.70
N THR A 407 -14.66 15.57 -26.43
CA THR A 407 -13.95 14.97 -25.31
C THR A 407 -14.46 13.54 -25.07
N ARG A 408 -13.55 12.61 -24.79
CA ARG A 408 -13.90 11.21 -24.53
C ARG A 408 -13.19 10.71 -23.29
N ARG A 409 -13.91 9.98 -22.44
CA ARG A 409 -13.36 9.31 -21.26
C ARG A 409 -13.66 7.83 -21.32
N PHE A 410 -12.64 7.04 -21.03
CA PHE A 410 -12.75 5.58 -20.98
C PHE A 410 -12.50 5.12 -19.55
N ALA A 411 -13.26 4.11 -19.14
CA ALA A 411 -12.97 3.34 -17.94
C ALA A 411 -13.27 1.87 -18.19
N VAL A 412 -12.39 0.99 -17.74
CA VAL A 412 -12.66 -0.44 -17.62
C VAL A 412 -12.90 -0.74 -16.16
N VAL A 413 -14.07 -1.29 -15.86
CA VAL A 413 -14.44 -1.74 -14.52
C VAL A 413 -14.51 -3.26 -14.50
N THR A 414 -13.83 -3.91 -13.56
CA THR A 414 -13.96 -5.35 -13.34
C THR A 414 -14.47 -5.60 -11.94
N LEU A 415 -15.56 -6.35 -11.83
CA LEU A 415 -16.10 -6.82 -10.57
C LEU A 415 -15.90 -8.33 -10.50
N LEU A 416 -15.37 -8.83 -9.39
CA LEU A 416 -15.22 -10.26 -9.17
C LEU A 416 -15.49 -10.62 -7.71
N ARG A 417 -16.06 -11.80 -7.51
CA ARG A 417 -16.30 -12.37 -6.19
C ARG A 417 -15.30 -13.51 -5.95
N VAL A 418 -14.56 -13.42 -4.85
CA VAL A 418 -13.59 -14.43 -4.43
C VAL A 418 -13.79 -14.67 -2.94
N ARG A 419 -14.18 -15.89 -2.57
CA ARG A 419 -14.28 -16.30 -1.16
C ARG A 419 -15.17 -15.36 -0.32
N GLY A 420 -16.25 -14.87 -0.91
CA GLY A 420 -17.21 -13.97 -0.26
C GLY A 420 -16.79 -12.49 -0.18
N VAL A 421 -15.64 -12.13 -0.75
CA VAL A 421 -15.19 -10.74 -0.93
C VAL A 421 -15.48 -10.32 -2.36
N LEU A 422 -16.14 -9.17 -2.54
CA LEU A 422 -16.33 -8.54 -3.83
C LEU A 422 -15.19 -7.54 -4.06
N LEU A 423 -14.41 -7.74 -5.10
CA LEU A 423 -13.37 -6.82 -5.56
C LEU A 423 -13.88 -6.06 -6.78
N VAL A 424 -13.81 -4.74 -6.73
CA VAL A 424 -14.14 -3.86 -7.85
C VAL A 424 -12.90 -3.08 -8.23
N THR A 425 -12.46 -3.21 -9.48
CA THR A 425 -11.30 -2.47 -10.02
C THR A 425 -11.75 -1.49 -11.09
N ARG A 426 -11.06 -0.35 -11.19
CA ARG A 426 -11.22 0.66 -12.22
C ARG A 426 -9.86 1.00 -12.83
N SER A 427 -9.79 1.04 -14.15
CA SER A 427 -8.62 1.52 -14.90
C SER A 427 -9.07 2.39 -16.08
N SER A 428 -8.17 3.22 -16.61
CA SER A 428 -8.44 4.03 -17.82
C SER A 428 -8.51 3.18 -19.10
N GLU A 429 -7.69 2.13 -19.18
CA GLU A 429 -7.65 1.13 -20.26
C GLU A 429 -7.21 -0.23 -19.71
N SER A 430 -7.23 -1.29 -20.54
CA SER A 430 -6.64 -2.57 -20.16
C SER A 430 -5.13 -2.40 -19.96
N ASN A 431 -4.68 -2.35 -18.71
CA ASN A 431 -3.29 -2.08 -18.38
C ASN A 431 -2.68 -3.19 -17.51
N SER A 432 -1.36 -3.32 -17.61
CA SER A 432 -0.60 -4.36 -16.91
C SER A 432 -0.67 -4.25 -15.38
N ALA A 433 -0.96 -3.07 -14.83
CA ALA A 433 -1.17 -2.88 -13.40
C ALA A 433 -2.48 -3.54 -12.94
N THR A 434 -3.55 -3.47 -13.75
CA THR A 434 -4.83 -4.12 -13.47
C THR A 434 -4.69 -5.64 -13.42
N ASP A 435 -4.02 -6.24 -14.39
CA ASP A 435 -3.83 -7.69 -14.43
C ASP A 435 -2.96 -8.19 -13.27
N TRP A 436 -1.90 -7.46 -12.90
CA TRP A 436 -1.11 -7.75 -11.70
C TRP A 436 -1.95 -7.63 -10.42
N LEU A 437 -2.69 -6.53 -10.26
CA LEU A 437 -3.49 -6.28 -9.08
C LEU A 437 -4.55 -7.37 -8.88
N LEU A 438 -5.30 -7.70 -9.94
CA LEU A 438 -6.35 -8.71 -9.89
C LEU A 438 -5.78 -10.10 -9.61
N SER A 439 -4.74 -10.52 -10.32
CA SER A 439 -4.11 -11.83 -10.09
C SER A 439 -3.57 -11.96 -8.66
N THR A 440 -2.85 -10.95 -8.17
CA THR A 440 -2.27 -10.94 -6.83
C THR A 440 -3.35 -10.92 -5.74
N ALA A 441 -4.42 -10.13 -5.92
CA ALA A 441 -5.52 -10.08 -4.97
C ALA A 441 -6.25 -11.42 -4.88
N ILE A 442 -6.57 -12.03 -6.03
CA ILE A 442 -7.21 -13.35 -6.11
C ILE A 442 -6.35 -14.40 -5.39
N ASP A 443 -5.05 -14.43 -5.66
CA ASP A 443 -4.13 -15.39 -5.06
C ASP A 443 -4.01 -15.20 -3.54
N ASN A 444 -3.95 -13.95 -3.06
CA ASN A 444 -3.90 -13.68 -1.62
C ASN A 444 -5.17 -14.12 -0.90
N LEU A 445 -6.35 -13.81 -1.46
CA LEU A 445 -7.64 -14.21 -0.89
C LEU A 445 -7.84 -15.73 -0.85
N ARG A 446 -7.17 -16.48 -1.74
CA ARG A 446 -7.23 -17.95 -1.79
C ARG A 446 -6.27 -18.66 -0.84
N LYS A 447 -5.21 -17.99 -0.38
CA LYS A 447 -4.19 -18.59 0.50
C LYS A 447 -4.71 -18.83 1.93
N VAL A 448 -5.66 -18.02 2.39
CA VAL A 448 -6.25 -18.13 3.72
C VAL A 448 -7.33 -19.22 3.71
N ARG A 449 -7.15 -20.26 4.53
CA ARG A 449 -8.03 -21.42 4.61
C ARG A 449 -9.11 -21.27 5.67
#